data_AF-A0A3R6XE98-F1
#
_entry.id   AF-A0A3R6XE98-F1
#
_cell.length_a   1.000
_cell.length_b   1.000
_cell.length_c   1.000
_cell.angle_alpha   90.00
_cell.angle_beta   90.00
_cell.angle_gamma   90.00
#
_symmetry.space_group_name_H-M   'P 1'
#
loop_
_entity.id
_entity.type
_entity.pdbx_description
1 polymer ?
#
loop_
_entity_poly.entity_id
_entity_poly.type
_entity_poly.pdbx_seq_one_letter_code
_entity_poly.pdbx_strand_id
1 'polypeptide(L)'
;GGVFLVNVACRSTEKNKAIVGSLRRVFGSTAHVVELKASEHDVNRIVCAVKGPTPIDLVQWRQTTVPSAPGFEEDEVADLIGLMDIAE
;
A
#
# COMPACT_ATOMS: atom_id res chain seq x y z
N GLY A 1 -5.41 -0.53 16.02
CA GLY A 1 -4.23 -1.26 15.53
C GLY A 1 -3.40 -0.30 14.71
N GLY A 2 -2.07 -0.35 14.82
CA GLY A 2 -1.20 0.50 14.01
C GLY A 2 -1.04 -0.03 12.58
N VAL A 3 -0.75 0.88 11.65
CA VAL A 3 -0.39 0.56 10.25
C VAL A 3 1.10 0.81 10.08
N PHE A 4 1.80 -0.13 9.44
CA PHE A 4 3.18 0.04 9.01
C PHE A 4 3.19 0.36 7.51
N LEU A 5 3.79 1.50 7.16
CA LEU A 5 3.97 1.96 5.78
C LEU A 5 5.46 2.11 5.49
N VAL A 6 5.91 1.56 4.36
CA VAL A 6 7.29 1.72 3.90
C VAL A 6 7.34 1.87 2.38
N ASN A 7 8.13 2.82 1.89
CA ASN A 7 8.50 2.88 0.48
C ASN A 7 9.69 1.95 0.23
N VAL A 8 9.50 0.96 -0.64
CA VAL A 8 10.54 0.02 -1.07
C VAL A 8 10.89 0.32 -2.52
N ALA A 9 12.05 0.95 -2.72
CA ALA A 9 12.65 1.11 -4.04
C ALA A 9 13.63 -0.04 -4.30
N CYS A 10 13.19 -1.09 -5.00
CA CYS A 10 14.02 -2.27 -5.26
C CYS A 10 13.88 -2.77 -6.70
N ARG A 11 14.95 -2.61 -7.49
CA ARG A 11 15.01 -3.09 -8.89
C ARG A 11 15.15 -4.61 -9.01
N SER A 12 15.63 -5.28 -7.96
CA SER A 12 15.76 -6.73 -7.94
C SER A 12 14.44 -7.37 -7.49
N THR A 13 13.82 -8.11 -8.41
CA THR A 13 12.57 -8.85 -8.14
C THR A 13 12.73 -9.85 -7.01
N GLU A 14 13.85 -10.58 -6.95
CA GLU A 14 14.12 -11.56 -5.89
C GLU A 14 14.25 -10.91 -4.52
N LYS A 15 15.00 -9.81 -4.42
CA LYS A 15 15.13 -9.06 -3.16
C LYS A 15 13.79 -8.48 -2.71
N ASN A 16 12.98 -7.96 -3.64
CA ASN A 16 11.65 -7.47 -3.29
C ASN A 16 10.77 -8.60 -2.73
N LYS A 17 10.71 -9.75 -3.41
CA LYS A 17 9.99 -10.94 -2.92
C LYS A 17 10.46 -11.37 -1.52
N ALA A 18 11.76 -11.31 -1.25
CA ALA A 18 12.32 -11.64 0.06
C ALA A 18 11.90 -10.63 1.15
N ILE A 19 11.88 -9.33 0.84
CA ILE A 19 11.43 -8.27 1.75
C ILE A 19 9.94 -8.47 2.08
N VAL A 20 9.09 -8.59 1.06
CA VAL A 20 7.65 -8.76 1.22
C VAL A 20 7.33 -10.08 1.94
N GLY A 21 8.03 -11.17 1.61
CA GLY A 21 7.90 -12.44 2.32
C GLY A 21 8.26 -12.34 3.80
N SER A 22 9.26 -11.54 4.15
CA SER A 22 9.65 -11.27 5.54
C SER A 22 8.60 -10.44 6.27
N LEU A 23 8.05 -9.41 5.62
CA LEU A 23 6.96 -8.62 6.17
C LEU A 23 5.71 -9.47 6.40
N ARG A 24 5.35 -10.32 5.44
CA ARG A 24 4.24 -11.28 5.61
C ARG A 24 4.49 -12.13 6.86
N ARG A 25 5.67 -12.72 7.04
CA ARG A 25 5.99 -13.51 8.25
C ARG A 25 5.80 -12.73 9.57
N VAL A 26 6.09 -11.43 9.60
CA VAL A 26 5.99 -10.59 10.80
C VAL A 26 4.55 -10.11 11.07
N PHE A 27 3.83 -9.72 10.02
CA PHE A 27 2.52 -9.07 10.12
C PHE A 27 1.34 -10.02 9.91
N GLY A 28 1.56 -11.20 9.32
CA GLY A 28 0.55 -12.26 9.21
C GLY A 28 0.57 -12.98 7.86
N SER A 29 -0.54 -12.90 7.12
CA SER A 29 -0.70 -13.54 5.81
C SER A 29 -0.60 -12.51 4.68
N THR A 30 -0.74 -12.97 3.43
CA THR A 30 -0.87 -12.09 2.25
C THR A 30 -1.97 -11.05 2.41
N ALA A 31 -3.08 -11.38 3.11
CA ALA A 31 -4.17 -10.43 3.34
C ALA A 31 -3.80 -9.26 4.28
N HIS A 32 -2.67 -9.36 4.99
CA HIS A 32 -2.20 -8.36 5.94
C HIS A 32 -1.08 -7.48 5.39
N VAL A 33 -0.57 -7.80 4.19
CA VAL A 33 0.54 -7.09 3.55
C VAL A 33 0.24 -6.89 2.07
N VAL A 34 0.06 -5.64 1.68
CA VAL A 34 -0.28 -5.22 0.32
C VAL A 34 0.85 -4.37 -0.26
N GLU A 35 1.21 -4.63 -1.51
CA GLU A 35 2.10 -3.78 -2.30
C GLU A 35 1.26 -2.85 -3.19
N LEU A 36 1.48 -1.54 -3.08
CA LEU A 36 0.87 -0.52 -3.94
C LEU A 36 1.94 0.03 -4.87
N LYS A 37 1.63 0.15 -6.16
CA LYS A 37 2.58 0.61 -7.18
C LYS A 37 1.84 1.57 -8.11
N ALA A 38 2.47 2.71 -8.42
CA ALA A 38 1.85 3.72 -9.27
C ALA A 38 1.75 3.29 -10.75
N SER A 39 2.66 2.43 -11.22
CA SER A 39 2.63 1.87 -12.58
C SER A 39 3.53 0.64 -12.70
N GLU A 40 3.39 -0.14 -13.77
CA GLU A 40 4.26 -1.30 -14.01
C GLU A 40 5.76 -0.96 -14.18
N HIS A 41 6.07 0.29 -14.52
CA HIS A 41 7.44 0.74 -14.72
C HIS A 41 8.04 1.43 -13.48
N ASP A 42 7.25 1.71 -12.45
CA ASP A 42 7.76 2.34 -11.23
C ASP A 42 8.64 1.37 -10.42
N VAL A 43 9.74 1.88 -9.89
CA VAL A 43 10.64 1.13 -9.01
C VAL A 43 10.19 1.24 -7.56
N ASN A 44 9.44 2.28 -7.21
CA ASN A 44 8.89 2.50 -5.89
C ASN A 44 7.63 1.65 -5.70
N ARG A 45 7.55 1.01 -4.54
CA ARG A 45 6.38 0.28 -4.08
C ARG A 45 6.10 0.69 -2.66
N ILE A 46 4.89 1.16 -2.39
CA ILE A 46 4.45 1.38 -1.02
C ILE A 46 3.96 0.05 -0.48
N VAL A 47 4.67 -0.51 0.50
CA VAL A 47 4.22 -1.70 1.21
C VAL A 47 3.47 -1.27 2.44
N CYS A 48 2.20 -1.65 2.50
CA CYS A 48 1.34 -1.46 3.65
C CYS A 48 1.20 -2.78 4.40
N ALA A 49 1.38 -2.75 5.71
CA ALA A 49 1.21 -3.91 6.57
C ALA A 49 0.44 -3.57 7.85
N VAL A 50 -0.49 -4.46 8.23
CA VAL A 50 -1.27 -4.33 9.47
C VAL A 50 -1.09 -5.59 10.31
N LYS A 51 -1.09 -5.44 11.63
CA LYS A 51 -1.03 -6.58 12.56
C LYS A 51 -2.35 -6.66 13.33
N GLY A 52 -3.02 -7.80 13.26
CA GLY A 52 -4.29 -8.00 13.96
C GLY A 52 -5.21 -8.98 13.23
N PRO A 53 -6.47 -9.11 13.69
CA PRO A 53 -7.45 -10.00 13.06
C PRO A 53 -8.05 -9.43 11.77
N THR A 54 -7.90 -8.13 11.54
CA THR A 54 -8.48 -7.43 10.39
C THR A 54 -7.44 -7.28 9.28
N PRO A 55 -7.66 -7.87 8.10
CA PRO A 55 -6.78 -7.69 6.94
C PRO A 55 -6.89 -6.28 6.33
N ILE A 56 -6.02 -5.98 5.36
CA ILE A 56 -6.12 -4.74 4.57
C ILE A 56 -7.25 -4.90 3.56
N ASP A 57 -8.29 -4.08 3.71
CA ASP A 57 -9.39 -3.98 2.75
C ASP A 57 -9.21 -2.73 1.88
N LEU A 58 -8.58 -2.90 0.72
CA LEU A 58 -8.35 -1.81 -0.23
C LEU A 58 -9.66 -1.25 -0.82
N VAL A 59 -10.71 -2.06 -0.93
CA VAL A 59 -12.01 -1.62 -1.45
C VAL A 59 -12.62 -0.63 -0.47
N GLN A 60 -12.59 -0.96 0.82
CA GLN A 60 -13.02 -0.05 1.87
C GLN A 60 -12.16 1.22 1.93
N TRP A 61 -10.84 1.11 1.72
CA TRP A 61 -9.93 2.27 1.78
C TRP A 61 -10.22 3.28 0.67
N ARG A 62 -10.53 2.82 -0.54
CA ARG A 62 -10.94 3.69 -1.65
C ARG A 62 -12.26 4.43 -1.38
N GLN A 63 -13.14 3.86 -0.56
CA GLN A 63 -14.41 4.49 -0.18
C GLN A 63 -14.26 5.42 1.03
N THR A 64 -13.09 5.44 1.66
CA THR A 64 -12.87 6.26 2.85
C THR A 64 -12.74 7.72 2.46
N THR A 65 -13.60 8.55 3.04
CA THR A 65 -13.49 10.01 2.93
C THR A 65 -12.36 10.47 3.84
N VAL A 66 -11.23 10.84 3.25
CA VAL A 66 -10.10 11.44 3.97
C VAL A 66 -10.26 12.96 3.95
N PRO A 67 -10.18 13.64 5.10
CA PRO A 67 -10.10 15.10 5.11
C PRO A 67 -8.89 15.53 4.27
N SER A 68 -9.08 16.47 3.34
CA SER A 68 -7.97 17.05 2.61
C SER A 68 -6.98 17.69 3.59
N ALA A 69 -5.70 17.42 3.39
CA ALA A 69 -4.67 18.14 4.12
C ALA A 69 -4.73 19.63 3.72
N PRO A 70 -4.40 20.57 4.62
CA PRO A 70 -4.34 21.99 4.24
C PRO A 70 -3.43 22.19 3.02
N GLY A 71 -3.98 22.74 1.93
CA GLY A 71 -3.28 22.93 0.66
C GLY A 71 -3.48 21.84 -0.38
N PHE A 72 -4.36 20.85 -0.12
CA PHE A 72 -4.88 19.93 -1.14
C PHE A 72 -6.32 20.30 -1.50
N GLU A 73 -6.61 20.40 -2.79
CA GLU A 73 -7.98 20.52 -3.28
C GLU A 73 -8.69 19.16 -3.26
N GLU A 74 -10.03 19.14 -3.17
CA GLU A 74 -10.81 17.89 -3.04
C GLU A 74 -10.67 16.97 -4.26
N ASP A 75 -10.44 17.54 -5.44
CA ASP A 75 -10.19 16.84 -6.70
C ASP A 75 -8.82 16.17 -6.72
N GLU A 76 -7.78 16.81 -6.17
CA GLU A 76 -6.43 16.22 -6.05
C GLU A 76 -6.43 14.95 -5.18
N VAL A 77 -7.25 14.91 -4.13
CA VAL A 77 -7.40 13.71 -3.29
C VAL A 77 -8.12 12.60 -4.07
N ALA A 78 -9.14 12.93 -4.86
CA ALA A 78 -9.85 11.96 -5.69
C ALA A 78 -8.95 11.37 -6.78
N ASP A 79 -8.12 12.21 -7.41
CA ASP A 79 -7.12 11.77 -8.40
C ASP A 79 -6.09 10.83 -7.77
N LEU A 80 -5.59 11.14 -6.56
CA LEU A 80 -4.65 10.26 -5.85
C LEU A 80 -5.26 8.90 -5.49
N ILE A 81 -6.54 8.86 -5.09
CA ILE A 81 -7.26 7.59 -4.83
C ILE A 81 -7.44 6.81 -6.14
N GLY A 82 -7.70 7.49 -7.25
CA GLY A 82 -7.80 6.90 -8.59
C GLY A 82 -6.49 6.26 -9.09
N LEU A 83 -5.33 6.77 -8.64
CA LEU A 83 -4.00 6.27 -9.01
C LEU A 83 -3.53 5.04 -8.22
N MET A 84 -4.27 4.62 -7.18
CA MET A 84 -3.95 3.42 -6.42
C MET A 84 -4.34 2.14 -7.18
N ASP A 85 -3.67 1.84 -8.30
CA ASP A 85 -3.84 0.56 -8.98
C ASP A 85 -3.24 -0.60 -8.17
N ILE A 86 -4.00 -1.70 -8.09
CA ILE A 86 -3.55 -2.94 -7.44
C ILE A 86 -2.72 -3.69 -8.48
N ALA A 87 -1.41 -3.81 -8.23
CA ALA A 87 -0.60 -4.75 -8.99
C ALA A 87 -1.08 -6.17 -8.61
N GLU A 88 -1.70 -6.87 -9.56
CA GLU A 88 -2.10 -8.29 -9.41
C GLU A 88 -0.90 -9.23 -9.19
#